data_AF-A0A7X0AYX5-F1
#
_entry.id   AF-A0A7X0AYX5-F1
#
_cell.length_a   1.000
_cell.length_b   1.000
_cell.length_c   1.000
_cell.angle_alpha   90.00
_cell.angle_beta   90.00
_cell.angle_gamma   90.00
#
_symmetry.space_group_name_H-M   'P 1'
#
loop_
_entity.id
_entity.type
_entity.pdbx_description
1 polymer ?
#
loop_
_entity_poly.entity_id
_entity_poly.type
_entity_poly.pdbx_seq_one_letter_code
_entity_poly.pdbx_strand_id
1 'polypeptide(L)'
;MDGGVVSGLNTTDPALETEAPSGSFARAYQEAHAAAGIQRLAVTPVLEMMDLTGDPHALDSYLARAHADLTLSRDNIDRLKGNLHLVFLFRDFRHRLGTAMERMKDTGQGPFAALPQWMSAQHRFGLLRTAGCLGLNRELDAWMADLEARGAPQAPIACPFGRMARAARRFFTGSALYQRADHSVLSIAKTGSNTALHVCWSLVEAAYHLGVDLPPAEWRAMLWRSRKEIATLASGSLGMIVAFLEAAHLHPHGDSAVNPTTHEGSPFRLVGEGTDRRLDLRLDGIRPVTTGHDRLFTGCPAFHVGGMIDTYLTWVLDIALHHGLNRQPAPTPILAAQPAFVSALGAGRVTQQVAAAPSRDP
;
A
#
# COMPACT_ATOMS: atom_id res chain seq x y z
N MET A 1 -46.70 22.70 -11.21
CA MET A 1 -47.35 22.10 -10.04
C MET A 1 -46.99 20.63 -10.06
N ASP A 2 -46.15 20.24 -9.11
CA ASP A 2 -46.13 19.02 -8.29
C ASP A 2 -46.82 17.78 -8.87
N GLY A 3 -46.26 16.57 -8.82
CA GLY A 3 -45.09 16.10 -8.10
C GLY A 3 -45.18 14.57 -7.93
N GLY A 4 -44.02 13.92 -7.85
CA GLY A 4 -43.80 12.70 -7.05
C GLY A 4 -44.23 11.36 -7.65
N VAL A 5 -43.32 10.68 -8.37
CA VAL A 5 -43.29 9.22 -8.39
C VAL A 5 -42.28 8.75 -7.34
N VAL A 6 -42.83 8.20 -6.25
CA VAL A 6 -42.14 7.43 -5.22
C VAL A 6 -41.69 6.11 -5.86
N SER A 7 -40.40 5.97 -6.15
CA SER A 7 -39.78 4.66 -6.40
C SER A 7 -39.24 4.11 -5.09
N GLY A 8 -39.96 3.12 -4.55
CA GLY A 8 -39.47 2.28 -3.48
C GLY A 8 -38.39 1.34 -3.98
N LEU A 9 -37.32 1.20 -3.19
CA LEU A 9 -36.59 -0.03 -2.90
C LEU A 9 -35.92 0.17 -1.53
N ASN A 10 -36.75 0.12 -0.48
CA ASN A 10 -36.31 -0.11 0.89
C ASN A 10 -36.13 -1.61 1.08
N THR A 11 -34.88 -2.07 1.06
CA THR A 11 -34.42 -3.20 1.88
C THR A 11 -32.96 -2.92 2.24
N THR A 12 -32.79 -1.97 3.16
CA THR A 12 -31.62 -1.91 4.02
C THR A 12 -31.65 -3.13 4.92
N ASP A 13 -30.67 -4.01 4.76
CA ASP A 13 -30.37 -5.05 5.73
C ASP A 13 -29.66 -4.37 6.92
N PRO A 14 -30.28 -4.22 8.10
CA PRO A 14 -29.71 -3.45 9.22
C PRO A 14 -28.93 -4.37 10.17
N ALA A 15 -28.14 -5.29 9.61
CA ALA A 15 -27.40 -6.29 10.37
C ALA A 15 -25.89 -6.20 10.10
N LEU A 16 -25.31 -5.00 10.31
CA LEU A 16 -23.87 -4.81 10.55
C LEU A 16 -23.56 -3.47 11.26
N GLU A 17 -24.56 -2.86 11.92
CA GLU A 17 -24.36 -1.76 12.87
C GLU A 17 -24.42 -2.28 14.31
N THR A 18 -23.55 -3.23 14.64
CA THR A 18 -23.22 -3.49 16.04
C THR A 18 -22.04 -2.61 16.41
N GLU A 19 -22.36 -1.51 17.09
CA GLU A 19 -21.50 -0.65 17.91
C GLU A 19 -19.99 -0.90 17.75
N ALA A 20 -19.37 -0.22 16.79
CA ALA A 20 -17.93 -0.01 16.84
C ALA A 20 -17.63 0.85 18.08
N PRO A 21 -16.82 0.38 19.04
CA PRO A 21 -16.45 1.20 20.19
C PRO A 21 -15.80 2.48 19.67
N SER A 22 -16.00 3.58 20.39
CA SER A 22 -15.30 4.84 20.13
C SER A 22 -13.80 4.57 19.92
N GLY A 23 -13.31 4.71 18.68
CA GLY A 23 -11.87 4.54 18.35
C GLY A 23 -11.49 3.53 17.26
N SER A 24 -12.29 3.33 16.20
CA SER A 24 -11.83 2.61 15.00
C SER A 24 -11.08 3.53 14.03
N PHE A 25 -10.08 3.01 13.31
CA PHE A 25 -9.31 3.77 12.32
C PHE A 25 -10.23 4.37 11.25
N ALA A 26 -11.16 3.58 10.72
CA ALA A 26 -12.11 4.03 9.70
C ALA A 26 -12.93 5.24 10.14
N ARG A 27 -13.46 5.24 11.36
CA ARG A 27 -14.25 6.35 11.86
C ARG A 27 -13.40 7.61 12.04
N ALA A 28 -12.27 7.49 12.72
CA ALA A 28 -11.35 8.61 12.92
C ALA A 28 -10.85 9.20 11.58
N TYR A 29 -10.59 8.33 10.60
CA TYR A 29 -10.14 8.73 9.28
C TYR A 29 -11.25 9.48 8.51
N GLN A 30 -12.50 9.02 8.59
CA GLN A 30 -13.66 9.71 7.99
C GLN A 30 -13.93 11.06 8.67
N GLU A 31 -13.89 11.11 10.01
CA GLU A 31 -14.03 12.35 10.79
C GLU A 31 -12.96 13.38 10.38
N ALA A 32 -11.72 12.94 10.16
CA ALA A 32 -10.65 13.83 9.72
C ALA A 32 -10.83 14.34 8.28
N HIS A 33 -11.43 13.56 7.37
CA HIS A 33 -11.82 14.07 6.04
C HIS A 33 -12.91 15.14 6.14
N ALA A 34 -13.94 14.88 6.96
CA ALA A 34 -15.03 15.83 7.19
C ALA A 34 -14.50 17.13 7.80
N ALA A 35 -13.61 17.04 8.79
CA ALA A 35 -12.95 18.19 9.41
C ALA A 35 -12.05 18.95 8.43
N ALA A 36 -11.44 18.28 7.44
CA ALA A 36 -10.67 18.92 6.37
C ALA A 36 -11.56 19.59 5.30
N GLY A 37 -12.89 19.44 5.38
CA GLY A 37 -13.84 20.02 4.44
C GLY A 37 -13.81 19.38 3.04
N ILE A 38 -13.27 18.16 2.91
CA ILE A 38 -13.19 17.43 1.65
C ILE A 38 -14.20 16.29 1.62
N GLN A 39 -14.88 16.13 0.50
CA GLN A 39 -15.94 15.15 0.32
C GLN A 39 -15.50 14.04 -0.63
N ARG A 40 -15.89 12.81 -0.34
CA ARG A 40 -15.61 11.69 -1.22
C ARG A 40 -16.59 11.67 -2.39
N LEU A 41 -16.08 11.66 -3.61
CA LEU A 41 -16.88 11.50 -4.83
C LEU A 41 -17.40 10.05 -4.91
N ALA A 42 -18.70 9.89 -5.13
CA ALA A 42 -19.29 8.60 -5.50
C ALA A 42 -18.87 8.24 -6.92
N VAL A 43 -17.90 7.31 -7.07
CA VAL A 43 -17.34 6.96 -8.38
C VAL A 43 -18.23 6.01 -9.19
N THR A 44 -19.06 5.20 -8.53
CA THR A 44 -19.84 4.13 -9.18
C THR A 44 -20.68 4.65 -10.35
N PRO A 45 -21.49 5.73 -10.22
CA PRO A 45 -22.28 6.24 -11.33
C PRO A 45 -21.43 6.72 -12.50
N VAL A 46 -20.24 7.28 -12.22
CA VAL A 46 -19.33 7.76 -13.26
C VAL A 46 -18.75 6.58 -14.04
N LEU A 47 -18.33 5.54 -13.32
CA LEU A 47 -17.79 4.33 -13.93
C LEU A 47 -18.85 3.58 -14.75
N GLU A 48 -20.08 3.49 -14.26
CA GLU A 48 -21.21 2.92 -15.02
C GLU A 48 -21.47 3.69 -16.31
N MET A 49 -21.42 5.03 -16.27
CA MET A 49 -21.51 5.83 -17.50
C MET A 49 -20.34 5.55 -18.45
N MET A 50 -19.11 5.48 -17.95
CA MET A 50 -17.94 5.13 -18.76
C MET A 50 -18.08 3.74 -19.41
N ASP A 51 -18.64 2.77 -18.70
CA ASP A 51 -18.88 1.41 -19.20
C ASP A 51 -19.98 1.38 -20.26
N LEU A 52 -21.12 2.04 -20.01
CA LEU A 52 -22.30 2.01 -20.87
C LEU A 52 -22.11 2.78 -22.18
N THR A 53 -21.48 3.95 -22.12
CA THR A 53 -21.37 4.86 -23.29
C THR A 53 -20.00 4.81 -23.93
N GLY A 54 -19.00 4.25 -23.24
CA GLY A 54 -17.60 4.33 -23.65
C GLY A 54 -17.04 5.76 -23.60
N ASP A 55 -17.73 6.69 -22.93
CA ASP A 55 -17.35 8.11 -22.85
C ASP A 55 -16.20 8.33 -21.84
N PRO A 56 -14.99 8.70 -22.30
CA PRO A 56 -13.88 9.03 -21.40
C PRO A 56 -14.11 10.34 -20.62
N HIS A 57 -15.12 11.13 -20.97
CA HIS A 57 -15.47 12.41 -20.35
C HIS A 57 -16.71 12.33 -19.44
N ALA A 58 -17.18 11.12 -19.10
CA ALA A 58 -18.37 10.91 -18.28
C ALA A 58 -18.37 11.68 -16.94
N LEU A 59 -17.18 11.93 -16.36
CA LEU A 59 -17.06 12.74 -15.15
C LEU A 59 -17.56 14.17 -15.33
N ASP A 60 -17.32 14.80 -16.48
CA ASP A 60 -17.75 16.20 -16.71
C ASP A 60 -19.28 16.29 -16.68
N SER A 61 -19.94 15.36 -17.37
CA SER A 61 -21.40 15.21 -17.35
C SER A 61 -21.94 14.91 -15.95
N TYR A 62 -21.23 14.10 -15.16
CA TYR A 62 -21.60 13.82 -13.77
C TYR A 62 -21.51 15.07 -12.89
N LEU A 63 -20.37 15.76 -12.93
CA LEU A 63 -20.12 16.94 -12.10
C LEU A 63 -21.11 18.06 -12.42
N ALA A 64 -21.40 18.28 -13.71
CA ALA A 64 -22.37 19.28 -14.14
C ALA A 64 -23.80 19.01 -13.64
N ARG A 65 -24.15 17.75 -13.31
CA ARG A 65 -25.48 17.36 -12.84
C ARG A 65 -25.57 17.24 -11.32
N ALA A 66 -24.59 16.58 -10.71
CA ALA A 66 -24.61 16.24 -9.28
C ALA A 66 -23.89 17.24 -8.39
N HIS A 67 -23.01 18.08 -8.98
CA HIS A 67 -22.12 18.98 -8.26
C HIS A 67 -22.00 20.36 -8.93
N ALA A 68 -23.04 20.82 -9.62
CA ALA A 68 -23.05 22.10 -10.34
C ALA A 68 -22.74 23.29 -9.42
N ASP A 69 -23.19 23.23 -8.17
CA ASP A 69 -23.03 24.30 -7.18
C ASP A 69 -21.66 24.26 -6.47
N LEU A 70 -20.84 23.24 -6.73
CA LEU A 70 -19.50 23.15 -6.15
C LEU A 70 -18.47 23.79 -7.07
N THR A 71 -17.84 24.87 -6.59
CA THR A 71 -16.67 25.45 -7.25
C THR A 71 -15.47 24.53 -7.09
N LEU A 72 -15.11 23.80 -8.15
CA LEU A 72 -13.93 22.95 -8.21
C LEU A 72 -12.81 23.63 -8.98
N SER A 73 -11.59 23.54 -8.45
CA SER A 73 -10.41 23.95 -9.21
C SER A 73 -10.17 23.00 -10.38
N ARG A 74 -9.49 23.48 -11.42
CA ARG A 74 -9.10 22.64 -12.57
C ARG A 74 -8.22 21.47 -12.13
N ASP A 75 -7.28 21.71 -11.21
CA ASP A 75 -6.42 20.67 -10.65
C ASP A 75 -7.23 19.60 -9.89
N ASN A 76 -8.28 19.99 -9.13
CA ASN A 76 -9.15 19.02 -8.49
C ASN A 76 -9.85 18.14 -9.53
N ILE A 77 -10.44 18.74 -10.58
CA ILE A 77 -11.11 17.99 -11.64
C ILE A 77 -10.13 17.03 -12.34
N ASP A 78 -8.93 17.50 -12.66
CA ASP A 78 -7.92 16.67 -13.33
C ASP A 78 -7.49 15.47 -12.47
N ARG A 79 -7.36 15.63 -11.14
CA ARG A 79 -7.08 14.50 -10.22
C ARG A 79 -8.22 13.47 -10.22
N LEU A 80 -9.46 13.94 -10.20
CA LEU A 80 -10.63 13.04 -10.26
C LEU A 80 -10.66 12.26 -11.58
N LYS A 81 -10.43 12.94 -12.72
CA LYS A 81 -10.37 12.33 -14.06
C LYS A 81 -9.25 11.30 -14.16
N GLY A 82 -8.04 11.67 -13.74
CA GLY A 82 -6.88 10.77 -13.77
C GLY A 82 -7.14 9.51 -12.96
N ASN A 83 -7.72 9.63 -11.77
CA ASN A 83 -8.08 8.48 -10.96
C ASN A 83 -9.16 7.62 -11.61
N LEU A 84 -10.21 8.20 -12.22
CA LEU A 84 -11.26 7.44 -12.87
C LEU A 84 -10.77 6.68 -14.12
N HIS A 85 -9.89 7.28 -14.91
CA HIS A 85 -9.21 6.56 -15.99
C HIS A 85 -8.44 5.35 -15.46
N LEU A 86 -7.68 5.52 -14.37
CA LEU A 86 -6.94 4.43 -13.74
C LEU A 86 -7.85 3.36 -13.16
N VAL A 87 -8.96 3.72 -12.52
CA VAL A 87 -9.95 2.75 -12.02
C VAL A 87 -10.47 1.89 -13.16
N PHE A 88 -10.87 2.51 -14.28
CA PHE A 88 -11.35 1.79 -15.44
C PHE A 88 -10.27 0.83 -15.99
N LEU A 89 -9.04 1.33 -16.16
CA LEU A 89 -7.94 0.54 -16.72
C LEU A 89 -7.49 -0.60 -15.79
N PHE A 90 -7.47 -0.38 -14.47
CA PHE A 90 -7.05 -1.39 -13.51
C PHE A 90 -7.95 -2.63 -13.44
N ARG A 91 -9.20 -2.55 -13.94
CA ARG A 91 -10.06 -3.73 -14.12
C ARG A 91 -9.43 -4.76 -15.07
N ASP A 92 -8.75 -4.29 -16.11
CA ASP A 92 -7.99 -5.14 -17.05
C ASP A 92 -6.67 -5.59 -16.43
N PHE A 93 -5.96 -4.70 -15.73
CA PHE A 93 -4.68 -5.03 -15.10
C PHE A 93 -4.79 -6.10 -14.01
N ARG A 94 -5.84 -6.09 -13.18
CA ARG A 94 -6.01 -7.02 -12.05
C ARG A 94 -5.86 -8.49 -12.47
N HIS A 95 -6.54 -8.88 -13.56
CA HIS A 95 -6.49 -10.25 -14.05
C HIS A 95 -5.09 -10.64 -14.50
N ARG A 96 -4.43 -9.74 -15.23
CA ARG A 96 -3.05 -9.94 -15.68
C ARG A 96 -2.08 -10.08 -14.51
N LEU A 97 -2.23 -9.24 -13.49
CA LEU A 97 -1.38 -9.28 -12.30
C LEU A 97 -1.51 -10.63 -11.57
N GLY A 98 -2.73 -11.13 -11.38
CA GLY A 98 -2.96 -12.45 -10.77
C GLY A 98 -2.24 -13.58 -11.51
N THR A 99 -2.37 -13.64 -12.84
CA THR A 99 -1.66 -14.63 -13.66
C THR A 99 -0.13 -14.48 -13.58
N ALA A 100 0.37 -13.25 -13.58
CA ALA A 100 1.81 -13.00 -13.48
C ALA A 100 2.37 -13.45 -12.12
N MET A 101 1.63 -13.24 -11.03
CA MET A 101 2.01 -13.65 -9.69
C MET A 101 2.14 -15.17 -9.57
N GLU A 102 1.14 -15.93 -10.03
CA GLU A 102 1.20 -17.40 -10.02
C GLU A 102 2.37 -17.90 -10.87
N ARG A 103 2.60 -17.31 -12.05
CA ARG A 103 3.77 -17.64 -12.87
C ARG A 103 5.10 -17.40 -12.15
N MET A 104 5.25 -16.27 -11.45
CA MET A 104 6.49 -15.97 -10.70
C MET A 104 6.71 -16.98 -9.56
N LYS A 105 5.63 -17.40 -8.90
CA LYS A 105 5.63 -18.41 -7.84
C LYS A 105 6.03 -19.79 -8.38
N ASP A 106 5.41 -20.23 -9.47
CA ASP A 106 5.67 -21.53 -10.09
C ASP A 106 7.11 -21.64 -10.63
N THR A 107 7.66 -20.53 -11.15
CA THR A 107 9.01 -20.49 -11.70
C THR A 107 10.10 -20.18 -10.67
N GLY A 108 9.73 -19.82 -9.43
CA GLY A 108 10.68 -19.39 -8.40
C GLY A 108 11.46 -18.13 -8.80
N GLN A 109 10.86 -17.24 -9.60
CA GLN A 109 11.50 -16.02 -10.09
C GLN A 109 11.06 -14.77 -9.34
N GLY A 110 11.83 -13.69 -9.52
CA GLY A 110 11.53 -12.39 -8.91
C GLY A 110 11.49 -12.49 -7.39
N PRO A 111 10.39 -12.09 -6.72
CA PRO A 111 10.30 -12.16 -5.26
C PRO A 111 10.22 -13.59 -4.71
N PHE A 112 10.09 -14.63 -5.55
CA PHE A 112 10.14 -16.04 -5.15
C PHE A 112 11.51 -16.69 -5.37
N ALA A 113 12.52 -15.93 -5.82
CA ALA A 113 13.87 -16.44 -5.95
C ALA A 113 14.50 -16.73 -4.58
N ALA A 114 15.29 -17.81 -4.49
CA ALA A 114 15.94 -18.21 -3.25
C ALA A 114 16.79 -17.08 -2.65
N LEU A 115 16.64 -16.86 -1.34
CA LEU A 115 17.43 -15.88 -0.59
C LEU A 115 18.60 -16.56 0.15
N PRO A 116 19.73 -15.87 0.35
CA PRO A 116 20.81 -16.37 1.18
C PRO A 116 20.35 -16.63 2.62
N GLN A 117 20.69 -17.80 3.17
CA GLN A 117 20.22 -18.22 4.50
C GLN A 117 20.77 -17.33 5.63
N TRP A 118 21.98 -16.79 5.48
CA TRP A 118 22.65 -15.92 6.46
C TRP A 118 22.03 -14.53 6.60
N MET A 119 21.08 -14.18 5.73
CA MET A 119 20.49 -12.86 5.69
C MET A 119 19.50 -12.64 6.85
N SER A 120 19.67 -11.54 7.57
CA SER A 120 18.72 -11.13 8.63
C SER A 120 17.32 -10.85 8.06
N ALA A 121 16.29 -11.01 8.88
CA ALA A 121 14.90 -10.78 8.45
C ALA A 121 14.67 -9.38 7.87
N GLN A 122 15.28 -8.35 8.47
CA GLN A 122 15.21 -6.97 7.96
C GLN A 122 15.75 -6.84 6.53
N HIS A 123 16.90 -7.45 6.24
CA HIS A 123 17.45 -7.44 4.88
C HIS A 123 16.58 -8.27 3.91
N ARG A 124 16.01 -9.38 4.36
CA ARG A 124 15.07 -10.19 3.55
C ARG A 124 13.84 -9.36 3.17
N PHE A 125 13.20 -8.68 4.13
CA PHE A 125 12.07 -7.79 3.85
C PHE A 125 12.44 -6.69 2.86
N GLY A 126 13.58 -6.01 3.05
CA GLY A 126 14.04 -4.96 2.14
C GLY A 126 14.22 -5.45 0.70
N LEU A 127 14.86 -6.61 0.51
CA LEU A 127 15.07 -7.19 -0.81
C LEU A 127 13.77 -7.69 -1.44
N LEU A 128 12.90 -8.36 -0.69
CA LEU A 128 11.63 -8.87 -1.21
C LEU A 128 10.66 -7.76 -1.58
N ARG A 129 10.63 -6.67 -0.81
CA ARG A 129 9.87 -5.46 -1.15
C ARG A 129 10.35 -4.87 -2.47
N THR A 130 11.67 -4.72 -2.61
CA THR A 130 12.31 -4.23 -3.85
C THR A 130 12.00 -5.15 -5.03
N ALA A 131 12.17 -6.45 -4.86
CA ALA A 131 11.89 -7.46 -5.88
C ALA A 131 10.41 -7.47 -6.28
N GLY A 132 9.49 -7.31 -5.32
CA GLY A 132 8.06 -7.18 -5.55
C GLY A 132 7.73 -5.95 -6.40
N CYS A 133 8.27 -4.78 -6.07
CA CYS A 133 8.08 -3.55 -6.84
C CYS A 133 8.67 -3.62 -8.24
N LEU A 134 9.88 -4.21 -8.39
CA LEU A 134 10.48 -4.42 -9.70
C LEU A 134 9.64 -5.39 -10.55
N GLY A 135 9.13 -6.48 -9.95
CA GLY A 135 8.21 -7.41 -10.61
C GLY A 135 6.93 -6.71 -11.06
N LEU A 136 6.29 -5.96 -10.16
CA LEU A 136 5.07 -5.19 -10.44
C LEU A 136 5.27 -4.17 -11.56
N ASN A 137 6.38 -3.43 -11.52
CA ASN A 137 6.72 -2.43 -12.53
C ASN A 137 6.89 -3.06 -13.91
N ARG A 138 7.53 -4.23 -14.02
CA ARG A 138 7.65 -4.96 -15.29
C ARG A 138 6.29 -5.37 -15.83
N GLU A 139 5.38 -5.84 -14.97
CA GLU A 139 4.03 -6.21 -15.40
C GLU A 139 3.21 -4.99 -15.84
N LEU A 140 3.36 -3.84 -15.16
CA LEU A 140 2.74 -2.57 -15.56
C LEU A 140 3.29 -2.07 -16.90
N ASP A 141 4.60 -2.17 -17.12
CA ASP A 141 5.24 -1.79 -18.39
C ASP A 141 4.71 -2.64 -19.55
N ALA A 142 4.69 -3.96 -19.37
CA ALA A 142 4.21 -4.89 -20.37
C ALA A 142 2.68 -4.78 -20.58
N TRP A 143 1.94 -4.40 -19.54
CA TRP A 143 0.50 -4.12 -19.62
C TRP A 143 0.20 -2.86 -20.41
N MET A 144 0.92 -1.77 -20.17
CA MET A 144 0.74 -0.53 -20.92
C MET A 144 1.10 -0.71 -22.40
N ALA A 145 2.19 -1.40 -22.71
CA ALA A 145 2.55 -1.72 -24.10
C ALA A 145 1.45 -2.53 -24.82
N ASP A 146 0.86 -3.50 -24.12
CA ASP A 146 -0.27 -4.28 -24.65
C ASP A 146 -1.53 -3.43 -24.86
N LEU A 147 -1.86 -2.54 -23.92
CA LEU A 147 -2.99 -1.59 -24.08
C LEU A 147 -2.80 -0.66 -25.28
N GLU A 148 -1.56 -0.20 -25.52
CA GLU A 148 -1.24 0.62 -26.68
C GLU A 148 -1.44 -0.16 -27.99
N ALA A 149 -0.99 -1.42 -28.04
CA ALA A 149 -1.20 -2.29 -29.19
C ALA A 149 -2.70 -2.55 -29.45
N ARG A 150 -3.48 -2.89 -28.40
CA ARG A 150 -4.94 -3.04 -28.47
C ARG A 150 -5.67 -1.73 -28.79
N GLY A 151 -4.98 -0.60 -28.63
CA GLY A 151 -5.48 0.73 -28.93
C GLY A 151 -5.12 1.25 -30.32
N ALA A 152 -4.29 0.56 -31.09
CA ALA A 152 -3.84 1.10 -32.37
C ALA A 152 -5.02 1.28 -33.37
N PRO A 153 -5.02 2.33 -34.23
CA PRO A 153 -6.07 2.53 -35.24
C PRO A 153 -6.32 1.32 -36.14
N GLN A 154 -5.27 0.51 -36.35
CA GLN A 154 -5.26 -0.71 -37.16
C GLN A 154 -5.58 -2.00 -36.37
N ALA A 155 -5.84 -1.92 -35.06
CA ALA A 155 -6.15 -3.10 -34.25
C ALA A 155 -7.55 -3.65 -34.61
N PRO A 156 -7.70 -4.97 -34.81
CA PRO A 156 -9.01 -5.58 -35.04
C PRO A 156 -9.87 -5.55 -33.76
N ILE A 157 -11.11 -5.09 -33.92
CA ILE A 157 -12.14 -4.91 -32.87
C ILE A 157 -11.80 -3.82 -31.83
N ALA A 158 -12.83 -3.02 -31.53
CA ALA A 158 -12.79 -1.91 -30.60
C ALA A 158 -12.65 -2.40 -29.15
N CYS A 159 -11.43 -2.69 -28.70
CA CYS A 159 -11.14 -2.96 -27.28
C CYS A 159 -11.47 -1.73 -26.42
N PRO A 160 -12.42 -1.80 -25.46
CA PRO A 160 -12.77 -0.66 -24.60
C PRO A 160 -11.59 -0.15 -23.78
N PHE A 161 -10.76 -1.06 -23.25
CA PHE A 161 -9.57 -0.70 -22.49
C PHE A 161 -8.51 -0.01 -23.37
N GLY A 162 -8.29 -0.47 -24.59
CA GLY A 162 -7.38 0.18 -25.54
C GLY A 162 -7.86 1.58 -25.94
N ARG A 163 -9.17 1.79 -26.09
CA ARG A 163 -9.75 3.13 -26.31
C ARG A 163 -9.58 4.03 -25.10
N MET A 164 -9.90 3.53 -23.92
CA MET A 164 -9.74 4.27 -22.67
C MET A 164 -8.27 4.63 -22.41
N ALA A 165 -7.33 3.73 -22.71
CA ALA A 165 -5.90 3.98 -22.57
C ALA A 165 -5.44 5.12 -23.49
N ARG A 166 -5.92 5.16 -24.74
CA ARG A 166 -5.67 6.30 -25.65
C ARG A 166 -6.25 7.61 -25.13
N ALA A 167 -7.48 7.58 -24.63
CA ALA A 167 -8.14 8.76 -24.09
C ALA A 167 -7.40 9.27 -22.84
N ALA A 168 -7.04 8.37 -21.92
CA ALA A 168 -6.22 8.66 -20.75
C ALA A 168 -4.88 9.26 -21.17
N ARG A 169 -4.17 8.67 -22.14
CA ARG A 169 -2.88 9.23 -22.61
C ARG A 169 -3.04 10.68 -23.10
N ARG A 170 -4.05 10.96 -23.92
CA ARG A 170 -4.35 12.33 -24.39
C ARG A 170 -4.66 13.27 -23.24
N PHE A 171 -5.47 12.82 -22.28
CA PHE A 171 -5.81 13.59 -21.08
C PHE A 171 -4.57 13.93 -20.24
N PHE A 172 -3.74 12.95 -19.88
CA PHE A 172 -2.53 13.16 -19.09
C PHE A 172 -1.54 14.08 -19.81
N THR A 173 -1.33 13.88 -21.12
CA THR A 173 -0.47 14.77 -21.93
C THR A 173 -1.06 16.18 -22.06
N GLY A 174 -2.37 16.37 -22.02
CA GLY A 174 -3.02 17.69 -22.15
C GLY A 174 -3.30 18.41 -20.83
N SER A 175 -3.17 17.75 -19.69
CA SER A 175 -3.43 18.33 -18.37
C SER A 175 -2.22 19.11 -17.87
N ALA A 176 -2.43 20.38 -17.53
CA ALA A 176 -1.38 21.22 -16.96
C ALA A 176 -0.87 20.67 -15.62
N LEU A 177 -1.73 20.02 -14.82
CA LEU A 177 -1.34 19.39 -13.56
C LEU A 177 -0.32 18.28 -13.79
N TYR A 178 -0.63 17.34 -14.69
CA TYR A 178 0.23 16.19 -14.93
C TYR A 178 1.48 16.54 -15.74
N GLN A 179 1.42 17.53 -16.62
CA GLN A 179 2.61 18.09 -17.29
C GLN A 179 3.59 18.71 -16.28
N ARG A 180 3.11 19.52 -15.32
CA ARG A 180 3.97 20.14 -14.29
C ARG A 180 4.72 19.11 -13.44
N ALA A 181 4.12 17.94 -13.23
CA ALA A 181 4.68 16.87 -12.42
C ALA A 181 5.39 15.78 -13.25
N ASP A 182 5.53 15.95 -14.56
CA ASP A 182 6.05 14.94 -15.50
C ASP A 182 5.41 13.55 -15.29
N HIS A 183 4.09 13.54 -15.15
CA HIS A 183 3.31 12.36 -14.85
C HIS A 183 2.55 11.84 -16.07
N SER A 184 2.71 10.55 -16.34
CA SER A 184 1.96 9.80 -17.34
C SER A 184 1.01 8.81 -16.68
N VAL A 185 0.12 8.20 -17.47
CA VAL A 185 -0.74 7.11 -16.99
C VAL A 185 0.09 6.01 -16.32
N LEU A 186 1.19 5.61 -16.97
CA LEU A 186 2.08 4.56 -16.46
C LEU A 186 2.79 4.99 -15.18
N SER A 187 3.31 6.21 -15.09
CA SER A 187 4.03 6.62 -13.88
C SER A 187 3.10 6.73 -12.67
N ILE A 188 1.88 7.27 -12.83
CA ILE A 188 0.88 7.27 -11.73
C ILE A 188 0.43 5.83 -11.39
N ALA A 189 0.25 4.97 -12.38
CA ALA A 189 -0.08 3.57 -12.12
C ALA A 189 1.02 2.88 -11.29
N LYS A 190 2.30 3.12 -11.61
CA LYS A 190 3.44 2.61 -10.85
C LYS A 190 3.47 3.17 -9.43
N THR A 191 3.38 4.49 -9.26
CA THR A 191 3.47 5.10 -7.93
C THR A 191 2.33 4.60 -7.02
N GLY A 192 1.08 4.65 -7.49
CA GLY A 192 -0.07 4.19 -6.73
C GLY A 192 -0.01 2.69 -6.39
N SER A 193 0.37 1.84 -7.34
CA SER A 193 0.45 0.40 -7.15
C SER A 193 1.58 -0.01 -6.19
N ASN A 194 2.75 0.63 -6.30
CA ASN A 194 3.87 0.37 -5.39
C ASN A 194 3.55 0.82 -3.96
N THR A 195 2.89 1.98 -3.78
CA THR A 195 2.41 2.40 -2.46
C THR A 195 1.45 1.39 -1.86
N ALA A 196 0.48 0.88 -2.64
CA ALA A 196 -0.44 -0.15 -2.15
C ALA A 196 0.28 -1.46 -1.77
N LEU A 197 1.22 -1.91 -2.59
CA LEU A 197 2.04 -3.11 -2.32
C LEU A 197 2.88 -2.93 -1.05
N HIS A 198 3.45 -1.75 -0.84
CA HIS A 198 4.25 -1.44 0.34
C HIS A 198 3.43 -1.37 1.62
N VAL A 199 2.21 -0.86 1.59
CA VAL A 199 1.30 -0.90 2.75
C VAL A 199 0.99 -2.37 3.11
N CYS A 200 0.82 -3.25 2.11
CA CYS A 200 0.68 -4.69 2.35
C CYS A 200 1.94 -5.29 2.98
N TRP A 201 3.14 -4.88 2.54
CA TRP A 201 4.40 -5.28 3.18
C TRP A 201 4.50 -4.80 4.63
N SER A 202 4.09 -3.56 4.91
CA SER A 202 4.12 -2.99 6.25
C SER A 202 3.24 -3.79 7.23
N LEU A 203 2.12 -4.33 6.74
CA LEU A 203 1.26 -5.23 7.52
C LEU A 203 1.99 -6.54 7.89
N VAL A 204 2.70 -7.17 6.94
CA VAL A 204 3.48 -8.40 7.18
C VAL A 204 4.66 -8.13 8.12
N GLU A 205 5.41 -7.05 7.87
CA GLU A 205 6.55 -6.65 8.70
C GLU A 205 6.09 -6.34 10.13
N ALA A 206 4.96 -5.66 10.30
CA ALA A 206 4.38 -5.42 11.61
C ALA A 206 4.04 -6.73 12.33
N ALA A 207 3.42 -7.70 11.65
CA ALA A 207 3.13 -9.00 12.23
C ALA A 207 4.39 -9.71 12.72
N TYR A 208 5.45 -9.67 11.90
CA TYR A 208 6.76 -10.23 12.24
C TYR A 208 7.36 -9.54 13.47
N HIS A 209 7.39 -8.21 13.50
CA HIS A 209 8.00 -7.44 14.60
C HIS A 209 7.21 -7.50 15.90
N LEU A 210 5.87 -7.65 15.83
CA LEU A 210 5.00 -7.83 16.99
C LEU A 210 5.02 -9.28 17.53
N GLY A 211 5.91 -10.14 17.02
CA GLY A 211 6.10 -11.50 17.52
C GLY A 211 4.90 -12.41 17.26
N VAL A 212 4.14 -12.18 16.19
CA VAL A 212 3.08 -13.10 15.80
C VAL A 212 3.70 -14.40 15.31
N ASP A 213 3.66 -15.43 16.16
CA ASP A 213 4.07 -16.79 15.84
C ASP A 213 2.83 -17.68 15.76
N LEU A 214 2.32 -17.85 14.54
CA LEU A 214 1.15 -18.67 14.23
C LEU A 214 1.48 -19.63 13.09
N PRO A 215 0.83 -20.81 13.03
CA PRO A 215 0.89 -21.68 11.87
C PRO A 215 0.54 -20.92 10.58
N PRO A 216 1.16 -21.25 9.43
CA PRO A 216 0.99 -20.52 8.17
C PRO A 216 -0.46 -20.16 7.80
N ALA A 217 -1.39 -21.12 7.94
CA ALA A 217 -2.80 -20.93 7.61
C ALA A 217 -3.49 -19.93 8.57
N GLU A 218 -3.22 -20.03 9.87
CA GLU A 218 -3.78 -19.14 10.88
C GLU A 218 -3.18 -17.73 10.80
N TRP A 219 -1.87 -17.63 10.56
CA TRP A 219 -1.18 -16.36 10.31
C TRP A 219 -1.77 -15.65 9.09
N ARG A 220 -1.98 -16.37 7.99
CA ARG A 220 -2.61 -15.84 6.79
C ARG A 220 -4.03 -15.35 7.07
N ALA A 221 -4.85 -16.16 7.76
CA ALA A 221 -6.21 -15.78 8.11
C ALA A 221 -6.26 -14.53 9.01
N MET A 222 -5.33 -14.42 9.96
CA MET A 222 -5.17 -13.25 10.83
C MET A 222 -4.87 -11.98 10.04
N LEU A 223 -3.91 -12.01 9.12
CA LEU A 223 -3.60 -10.86 8.27
C LEU A 223 -4.69 -10.55 7.26
N TRP A 224 -5.43 -11.57 6.81
CA TRP A 224 -6.58 -11.36 5.94
C TRP A 224 -7.71 -10.59 6.65
N ARG A 225 -7.93 -10.81 7.95
CA ARG A 225 -8.87 -10.00 8.74
C ARG A 225 -8.44 -8.54 8.83
N SER A 226 -7.13 -8.27 8.87
CA SER A 226 -6.56 -6.92 8.88
C SER A 226 -6.72 -6.16 7.55
N ARG A 227 -7.13 -6.82 6.45
CA ARG A 227 -7.28 -6.20 5.12
C ARG A 227 -8.19 -4.96 5.12
N LYS A 228 -9.17 -4.93 6.03
CA LYS A 228 -10.13 -3.81 6.17
C LYS A 228 -9.42 -2.49 6.44
N GLU A 229 -8.28 -2.52 7.13
CA GLU A 229 -7.50 -1.34 7.48
C GLU A 229 -6.79 -0.77 6.25
N ILE A 230 -6.22 -1.66 5.42
CA ILE A 230 -5.60 -1.28 4.13
C ILE A 230 -6.66 -0.69 3.20
N ALA A 231 -7.82 -1.33 3.09
CA ALA A 231 -8.92 -0.83 2.29
C ALA A 231 -9.40 0.55 2.77
N THR A 232 -9.49 0.74 4.09
CA THR A 232 -9.87 2.02 4.70
C THR A 232 -8.85 3.11 4.38
N LEU A 233 -7.55 2.84 4.55
CA LEU A 233 -6.48 3.78 4.19
C LEU A 233 -6.55 4.14 2.70
N ALA A 234 -6.70 3.14 1.82
CA ALA A 234 -6.80 3.34 0.38
C ALA A 234 -8.05 4.15 -0.05
N SER A 235 -9.08 4.21 0.79
CA SER A 235 -10.28 4.98 0.52
C SER A 235 -10.11 6.49 0.70
N GLY A 236 -9.06 6.93 1.41
CA GLY A 236 -8.81 8.33 1.75
C GLY A 236 -8.19 9.17 0.64
N SER A 237 -8.19 10.49 0.83
CA SER A 237 -7.55 11.44 -0.07
C SER A 237 -6.03 11.26 -0.09
N LEU A 238 -5.37 11.62 -1.19
CA LEU A 238 -3.92 11.52 -1.31
C LEU A 238 -3.19 12.28 -0.18
N GLY A 239 -3.62 13.50 0.13
CA GLY A 239 -3.01 14.31 1.18
C GLY A 239 -3.09 13.66 2.56
N MET A 240 -4.24 13.06 2.89
CA MET A 240 -4.39 12.35 4.16
C MET A 240 -3.64 11.01 4.19
N ILE A 241 -3.54 10.30 3.06
CA ILE A 241 -2.72 9.08 2.98
C ILE A 241 -1.26 9.44 3.22
N VAL A 242 -0.73 10.43 2.51
CA VAL A 242 0.67 10.88 2.64
C VAL A 242 0.96 11.33 4.07
N ALA A 243 0.11 12.17 4.66
CA ALA A 243 0.29 12.65 6.03
C ALA A 243 0.23 11.52 7.07
N PHE A 244 -0.66 10.54 6.88
CA PHE A 244 -0.70 9.37 7.75
C PHE A 244 0.56 8.53 7.62
N LEU A 245 1.00 8.24 6.40
CA LEU A 245 2.23 7.49 6.16
C LEU A 245 3.45 8.22 6.74
N GLU A 246 3.51 9.55 6.64
CA GLU A 246 4.59 10.35 7.22
C GLU A 246 4.61 10.27 8.75
N ALA A 247 3.45 10.48 9.38
CA ALA A 247 3.33 10.37 10.84
C ALA A 247 3.60 8.96 11.37
N ALA A 248 3.32 7.94 10.56
CA ALA A 248 3.63 6.55 10.83
C ALA A 248 5.10 6.17 10.58
N HIS A 249 5.95 7.13 10.21
CA HIS A 249 7.34 6.88 9.75
C HIS A 249 7.44 5.92 8.56
N LEU A 250 6.33 5.72 7.86
CA LEU A 250 6.20 4.94 6.65
C LEU A 250 6.48 5.77 5.40
N HIS A 251 6.42 7.09 5.44
CA HIS A 251 6.76 7.90 4.26
C HIS A 251 8.27 7.80 3.97
N PRO A 252 8.66 7.48 2.72
CA PRO A 252 10.05 7.29 2.36
C PRO A 252 10.84 8.61 2.39
N HIS A 253 12.13 8.50 2.68
CA HIS A 253 13.13 9.48 2.27
C HIS A 253 14.01 8.85 1.18
N GLY A 254 13.88 9.27 -0.09
CA GLY A 254 14.59 8.71 -1.25
C GLY A 254 13.72 7.86 -2.19
N ASP A 255 14.33 7.00 -3.03
CA ASP A 255 13.68 6.23 -4.11
C ASP A 255 12.73 5.09 -3.65
N SER A 256 12.54 4.90 -2.34
CA SER A 256 11.51 3.98 -1.83
C SER A 256 10.14 4.66 -1.86
N ALA A 257 9.04 3.90 -1.95
CA ALA A 257 7.68 4.45 -1.78
C ALA A 257 7.19 4.39 -0.32
N VAL A 258 7.82 3.57 0.55
CA VAL A 258 7.52 3.44 1.99
C VAL A 258 8.77 2.96 2.76
N ASN A 259 9.00 3.43 3.99
CA ASN A 259 10.10 2.95 4.85
C ASN A 259 9.85 1.54 5.43
N PRO A 260 10.91 0.79 5.80
CA PRO A 260 10.76 -0.45 6.56
C PRO A 260 10.01 -0.21 7.87
N THR A 261 9.13 -1.16 8.23
CA THR A 261 8.45 -1.12 9.53
C THR A 261 9.41 -1.65 10.61
N THR A 262 9.57 -0.92 11.71
CA THR A 262 10.34 -1.37 12.88
C THR A 262 9.40 -1.61 14.07
N HIS A 263 9.90 -2.23 15.15
CA HIS A 263 9.12 -2.45 16.37
C HIS A 263 8.61 -1.13 16.98
N GLU A 264 9.44 -0.09 16.99
CA GLU A 264 9.09 1.23 17.56
C GLU A 264 8.27 2.10 16.59
N GLY A 265 8.37 1.87 15.28
CA GLY A 265 7.69 2.64 14.23
C GLY A 265 6.52 1.92 13.57
N SER A 266 5.93 0.90 14.21
CA SER A 266 4.86 0.14 13.56
C SER A 266 3.54 0.93 13.51
N PRO A 267 2.96 1.15 12.31
CA PRO A 267 1.63 1.78 12.16
C PRO A 267 0.49 0.85 12.57
N PHE A 268 0.81 -0.43 12.83
CA PHE A 268 -0.16 -1.44 13.21
C PHE A 268 0.00 -1.80 14.68
N ARG A 269 -1.11 -2.15 15.30
CA ARG A 269 -1.14 -2.75 16.63
C ARG A 269 -1.88 -4.07 16.59
N LEU A 270 -1.41 -5.01 17.38
CA LEU A 270 -2.10 -6.28 17.57
C LEU A 270 -3.32 -6.08 18.46
N VAL A 271 -4.46 -6.60 18.00
CA VAL A 271 -5.74 -6.54 18.73
C VAL A 271 -6.49 -7.86 18.62
N GLY A 272 -7.41 -8.07 19.56
CA GLY A 272 -8.18 -9.31 19.66
C GLY A 272 -7.34 -10.49 20.15
N GLU A 273 -8.01 -11.60 20.42
CA GLU A 273 -7.41 -12.84 20.90
C GLU A 273 -7.94 -14.04 20.09
N GLY A 274 -7.24 -15.17 20.17
CA GLY A 274 -7.64 -16.41 19.49
C GLY A 274 -7.96 -16.21 18.00
N THR A 275 -9.17 -16.62 17.60
CA THR A 275 -9.66 -16.55 16.22
C THR A 275 -9.95 -15.13 15.73
N ASP A 276 -10.14 -14.16 16.63
CA ASP A 276 -10.43 -12.76 16.29
C ASP A 276 -9.19 -11.87 16.22
N ARG A 277 -8.02 -12.45 16.57
CA ARG A 277 -6.72 -11.78 16.50
C ARG A 277 -6.51 -11.17 15.10
N ARG A 278 -6.06 -9.91 15.06
CA ARG A 278 -5.76 -9.15 13.84
C ARG A 278 -4.84 -7.97 14.13
N LEU A 279 -4.43 -7.26 13.08
CA LEU A 279 -3.70 -6.01 13.18
C LEU A 279 -4.65 -4.86 12.77
N ASP A 280 -4.80 -3.87 13.64
CA ASP A 280 -5.52 -2.63 13.34
C ASP A 280 -4.52 -1.50 13.11
N LEU A 281 -4.82 -0.56 12.19
CA LEU A 281 -4.01 0.66 12.07
C LEU A 281 -4.17 1.48 13.34
N ARG A 282 -3.08 2.07 13.79
CA ARG A 282 -3.10 2.98 14.91
C ARG A 282 -3.70 4.32 14.51
N LEU A 283 -4.24 5.03 15.49
CA LEU A 283 -4.92 6.31 15.26
C LEU A 283 -3.95 7.50 15.30
N ASP A 284 -2.73 7.28 15.83
CA ASP A 284 -1.67 8.27 15.83
C ASP A 284 -1.27 8.58 14.38
N GLY A 285 -1.30 9.87 14.04
CA GLY A 285 -1.02 10.35 12.69
C GLY A 285 -2.26 10.65 11.83
N ILE A 286 -3.48 10.31 12.29
CA ILE A 286 -4.69 10.79 11.63
C ILE A 286 -4.85 12.28 11.94
N ARG A 287 -4.74 13.12 10.91
CA ARG A 287 -4.95 14.58 11.00
C ARG A 287 -5.78 15.05 9.82
N PRO A 288 -6.66 16.05 10.00
CA PRO A 288 -7.31 16.70 8.87
C PRO A 288 -6.27 17.35 7.96
N VAL A 289 -6.27 17.00 6.67
CA VAL A 289 -5.34 17.56 5.68
C VAL A 289 -6.12 17.98 4.44
N THR A 290 -5.91 19.23 4.03
CA THR A 290 -6.41 19.76 2.77
C THR A 290 -5.34 20.62 2.11
N THR A 291 -5.28 20.59 0.79
CA THR A 291 -4.44 21.50 0.01
C THR A 291 -5.08 22.88 -0.16
N GLY A 292 -6.32 23.07 0.31
CA GLY A 292 -7.16 24.24 0.02
C GLY A 292 -7.73 24.25 -1.41
N HIS A 293 -7.26 23.38 -2.29
CA HIS A 293 -7.69 23.29 -3.69
C HIS A 293 -8.58 22.08 -4.00
N ASP A 294 -8.53 21.06 -3.14
CA ASP A 294 -9.35 19.86 -3.24
C ASP A 294 -10.63 20.03 -2.42
N ARG A 295 -11.79 19.88 -3.07
CA ARG A 295 -13.09 19.74 -2.40
C ARG A 295 -13.67 18.34 -2.56
N LEU A 296 -13.36 17.68 -3.67
CA LEU A 296 -13.75 16.30 -3.95
C LEU A 296 -12.53 15.40 -4.06
N PHE A 297 -12.62 14.16 -3.62
CA PHE A 297 -11.59 13.14 -3.83
C PHE A 297 -12.21 11.76 -4.11
N THR A 298 -11.51 10.89 -4.83
CA THR A 298 -11.96 9.51 -5.07
C THR A 298 -11.27 8.49 -4.16
N GLY A 299 -10.04 8.78 -3.73
CA GLY A 299 -9.13 7.83 -3.09
C GLY A 299 -8.30 7.04 -4.10
N CYS A 300 -7.63 5.98 -3.64
CA CYS A 300 -6.77 5.14 -4.48
C CYS A 300 -7.59 4.43 -5.59
N PRO A 301 -7.15 4.44 -6.86
CA PRO A 301 -7.85 3.71 -7.92
C PRO A 301 -8.05 2.21 -7.64
N ALA A 302 -7.07 1.57 -7.01
CA ALA A 302 -7.15 0.15 -6.65
C ALA A 302 -8.27 -0.17 -5.65
N PHE A 303 -8.70 0.79 -4.82
CA PHE A 303 -9.83 0.59 -3.90
C PHE A 303 -11.13 0.30 -4.65
N HIS A 304 -11.31 0.92 -5.82
CA HIS A 304 -12.55 0.83 -6.59
C HIS A 304 -12.58 -0.34 -7.58
N VAL A 305 -11.44 -1.00 -7.76
CA VAL A 305 -11.37 -2.24 -8.56
C VAL A 305 -11.54 -3.41 -7.60
N GLY A 306 -12.70 -4.06 -7.68
CA GLY A 306 -13.03 -5.20 -6.82
C GLY A 306 -11.86 -6.19 -6.78
N GLY A 307 -11.42 -6.56 -5.58
CA GLY A 307 -10.35 -7.53 -5.33
C GLY A 307 -8.92 -7.09 -5.71
N MET A 308 -8.66 -5.84 -6.12
CA MET A 308 -7.29 -5.40 -6.43
C MET A 308 -6.39 -5.32 -5.19
N ILE A 309 -6.90 -4.74 -4.10
CA ILE A 309 -6.19 -4.71 -2.80
C ILE A 309 -5.95 -6.14 -2.30
N ASP A 310 -6.95 -7.00 -2.45
CA ASP A 310 -6.86 -8.41 -2.07
C ASP A 310 -5.77 -9.13 -2.91
N THR A 311 -5.63 -8.81 -4.20
CA THR A 311 -4.54 -9.32 -5.05
C THR A 311 -3.17 -8.89 -4.54
N TYR A 312 -2.96 -7.61 -4.21
CA TYR A 312 -1.68 -7.16 -3.63
C TYR A 312 -1.37 -7.83 -2.30
N LEU A 313 -2.37 -7.91 -1.41
CA LEU A 313 -2.20 -8.55 -0.11
C LEU A 313 -1.87 -10.03 -0.26
N THR A 314 -2.61 -10.75 -1.10
CA THR A 314 -2.35 -12.16 -1.42
C THR A 314 -0.92 -12.37 -1.89
N TRP A 315 -0.42 -11.49 -2.76
CA TRP A 315 0.94 -11.59 -3.28
C TRP A 315 1.97 -11.51 -2.17
N VAL A 316 1.86 -10.48 -1.33
CA VAL A 316 2.80 -10.24 -0.24
C VAL A 316 2.76 -11.37 0.77
N LEU A 317 1.57 -11.90 1.09
CA LEU A 317 1.42 -13.04 1.99
C LEU A 317 2.05 -14.32 1.40
N ASP A 318 1.85 -14.59 0.11
CA ASP A 318 2.46 -15.74 -0.57
C ASP A 318 3.98 -15.65 -0.58
N ILE A 319 4.54 -14.48 -0.89
CA ILE A 319 5.99 -14.25 -0.84
C ILE A 319 6.51 -14.45 0.59
N ALA A 320 5.86 -13.84 1.59
CA ALA A 320 6.28 -13.94 2.99
C ALA A 320 6.27 -15.40 3.49
N LEU A 321 5.23 -16.15 3.17
CA LEU A 321 5.13 -17.57 3.51
C LEU A 321 6.19 -18.42 2.82
N HIS A 322 6.43 -18.17 1.52
CA HIS A 322 7.47 -18.86 0.76
C HIS A 322 8.86 -18.71 1.42
N HIS A 323 9.15 -17.52 1.97
CA HIS A 323 10.43 -17.22 2.63
C HIS A 323 10.44 -17.46 4.14
N GLY A 324 9.37 -18.04 4.70
CA GLY A 324 9.26 -18.35 6.13
C GLY A 324 9.21 -17.12 7.04
N LEU A 325 8.74 -15.98 6.53
CA LEU A 325 8.67 -14.71 7.26
C LEU A 325 7.41 -14.57 8.13
N ASN A 326 6.69 -15.65 8.37
CA ASN A 326 5.50 -15.70 9.22
C ASN A 326 5.81 -15.97 10.71
N ARG A 327 7.08 -16.19 11.05
CA ARG A 327 7.53 -16.44 12.42
C ARG A 327 8.93 -15.90 12.62
N GLN A 328 9.21 -15.41 13.82
CA GLN A 328 10.58 -15.10 14.21
C GLN A 328 11.35 -16.41 14.45
N PRO A 329 12.64 -16.49 14.11
CA PRO A 329 13.45 -17.64 14.52
C PRO A 329 13.44 -17.74 16.04
N ALA A 330 13.40 -18.96 16.57
CA ALA A 330 13.50 -19.19 18.00
C ALA A 330 14.78 -18.51 18.53
N PRO A 331 14.72 -17.82 19.69
CA PRO A 331 15.92 -17.23 20.26
C PRO A 331 16.97 -18.32 20.44
N THR A 332 18.15 -18.13 19.83
CA THR A 332 19.26 -19.06 20.00
C THR A 332 19.51 -19.18 21.50
N PRO A 333 19.49 -20.40 22.08
CA PRO A 333 19.78 -20.54 23.50
C PRO A 333 21.16 -19.94 23.75
N ILE A 334 21.20 -18.93 24.62
CA ILE A 334 22.46 -18.39 25.11
C ILE A 334 23.15 -19.58 25.79
N LEU A 335 24.18 -20.12 25.14
CA LEU A 335 25.09 -21.06 25.76
C LEU A 335 25.58 -20.35 27.03
N ALA A 336 25.05 -20.78 28.18
CA ALA A 336 25.42 -20.26 29.47
C ALA A 336 26.94 -20.23 29.52
N ALA A 337 27.50 -19.04 29.73
CA ALA A 337 28.93 -18.85 29.89
C ALA A 337 29.43 -19.90 30.89
N GLN A 338 30.32 -20.78 30.43
CA GLN A 338 30.98 -21.73 31.32
C GLN A 338 31.61 -20.93 32.48
N PRO A 339 31.45 -21.36 33.73
CA PRO A 339 32.06 -20.65 34.85
C PRO A 339 33.57 -20.65 34.63
N ALA A 340 34.15 -19.45 34.67
CA ALA A 340 35.59 -19.25 34.53
C ALA A 340 36.34 -20.15 35.53
N PHE A 341 37.25 -20.97 35.01
CA PHE A 341 38.23 -21.69 35.83
C PHE A 341 39.00 -20.67 36.67
N VAL A 342 38.73 -20.67 37.97
CA VAL A 342 39.58 -20.01 38.96
C VAL A 342 40.84 -20.87 39.08
N SER A 343 41.89 -20.54 38.33
CA SER A 343 43.22 -21.08 38.58
C SER A 343 43.78 -20.45 39.85
N ALA A 344 43.58 -21.13 40.98
CA ALA A 344 44.40 -20.96 42.16
C ALA A 344 45.68 -21.78 42.00
N LEU A 345 46.82 -21.12 41.77
CA LEU A 345 48.14 -21.64 42.14
C LEU A 345 49.03 -20.45 42.51
N GLY A 346 49.49 -20.46 43.76
CA GLY A 346 50.14 -19.35 44.41
C GLY A 346 51.67 -19.35 44.31
N ALA A 347 52.19 -18.25 44.88
CA ALA A 347 53.47 -18.08 45.56
C ALA A 347 54.78 -18.28 44.76
N GLY A 348 55.49 -17.15 44.57
CA GLY A 348 56.93 -17.14 44.26
C GLY A 348 57.47 -15.74 43.97
N ARG A 349 57.80 -14.98 45.03
CA ARG A 349 58.60 -13.74 44.97
C ARG A 349 60.02 -14.07 44.49
N VAL A 350 60.56 -13.30 43.54
CA VAL A 350 61.99 -12.89 43.51
C VAL A 350 62.08 -11.46 42.95
N THR A 351 62.91 -10.67 43.62
CA THR A 351 63.18 -9.23 43.52
C THR A 351 64.25 -8.82 42.50
N GLN A 352 64.31 -7.50 42.24
CA GLN A 352 65.41 -6.68 41.65
C GLN A 352 65.53 -6.73 40.11
N GLN A 353 65.83 -5.64 39.37
CA GLN A 353 66.55 -4.40 39.70
C GLN A 353 66.25 -3.28 38.66
N VAL A 354 66.52 -2.03 39.05
CA VAL A 354 66.31 -0.75 38.35
C VAL A 354 67.53 -0.36 37.51
N ALA A 355 67.32 0.25 36.32
CA ALA A 355 68.17 1.30 35.71
C ALA A 355 67.46 1.89 34.48
N ALA A 356 66.94 3.12 34.52
CA ALA A 356 67.60 4.39 34.18
C ALA A 356 67.59 4.72 32.67
N ALA A 357 66.83 5.77 32.31
CA ALA A 357 66.84 6.43 31.01
C ALA A 357 68.16 7.18 30.75
N PRO A 358 68.40 7.62 29.51
CA PRO A 358 68.43 9.07 29.34
C PRO A 358 67.76 9.59 28.06
N SER A 359 67.13 10.75 28.21
CA SER A 359 66.77 11.71 27.16
C SER A 359 68.01 12.43 26.60
N ARG A 360 68.01 12.77 25.31
CA ARG A 360 68.55 14.03 24.71
C ARG A 360 68.33 14.06 23.19
N ASP A 361 67.29 14.78 22.75
CA ASP A 361 67.27 15.99 21.89
C ASP A 361 68.57 16.41 21.14
N PRO A 362 68.47 17.15 20.00
CA PRO A 362 67.55 18.27 19.74
C PRO A 362 66.58 18.16 18.56
#